data_AF-A1SQJ6-F1
#
_entry.id   AF-A1SQJ6-F1
#
_cell.length_a   1.000
_cell.length_b   1.000
_cell.length_c   1.000
_cell.angle_alpha   90.00
_cell.angle_beta   90.00
_cell.angle_gamma   90.00
#
_symmetry.space_group_name_H-M   'P 1'
#
loop_
_entity.id
_entity.type
_entity.pdbx_description
1 polymer ?
#
loop_
_entity_poly.entity_id
_entity_poly.type
_entity_poly.pdbx_seq_one_letter_code
_entity_poly.pdbx_strand_id
1 'polypeptide(L)'
;MVTYGRSGSTLLMGVLNTLPGYLIRGENRDALHHLFLFDKTMRTESGRGPRKKLRQPTHPFFGIAGYPPERAVRQLRRLATDTVLRPKEDTRVTGFKEIRWYHADLEEYVAWLREVFPGARFLVNTRNHADVLKSKWWAEGEDKSAHLADIERQILALADSLGDAAYRVHYDEYVADPAALRGLFDWLGEDFDEDAVRATMAVRHSI
;
A
#
# COMPACT_ATOMS: atom_id res chain seq x y z
N MET A 1 0.63 -3.57 2.11
CA MET A 1 1.38 -3.20 3.33
C MET A 1 1.83 -1.76 3.23
N VAL A 2 1.62 -1.01 4.32
CA VAL A 2 1.89 0.42 4.47
C VAL A 2 3.07 0.59 5.43
N THR A 3 4.16 1.21 4.98
CA THR A 3 5.39 1.31 5.77
C THR A 3 6.35 2.33 5.14
N TYR A 4 7.57 2.39 5.65
CA TYR A 4 8.71 3.15 5.11
C TYR A 4 9.93 2.24 4.92
N GLY A 5 10.94 2.75 4.22
CA GLY A 5 12.16 1.99 3.93
C GLY A 5 12.84 1.48 5.20
N ARG A 6 13.36 0.24 5.15
CA ARG A 6 14.18 -0.37 6.22
C ARG A 6 13.43 -0.75 7.51
N SER A 7 12.11 -0.77 7.44
CA SER A 7 11.21 -1.23 8.51
C SER A 7 11.08 -2.75 8.67
N GLY A 8 11.76 -3.56 7.85
CA GLY A 8 11.60 -5.02 7.85
C GLY A 8 10.36 -5.52 7.09
N SER A 9 9.65 -4.65 6.38
CA SER A 9 8.48 -5.01 5.57
C SER A 9 8.72 -6.07 4.49
N THR A 10 9.96 -6.26 3.98
CA THR A 10 10.26 -7.40 3.08
C THR A 10 10.24 -8.74 3.81
N LEU A 11 10.68 -8.79 5.07
CA LEU A 11 10.57 -9.99 5.91
C LEU A 11 9.09 -10.30 6.17
N LEU A 12 8.31 -9.30 6.58
CA LEU A 12 6.86 -9.46 6.81
C LEU A 12 6.12 -9.91 5.54
N MET A 13 6.52 -9.40 4.37
CA MET A 13 6.03 -9.89 3.07
C MET A 13 6.32 -11.38 2.89
N GLY A 14 7.53 -11.82 3.24
CA GLY A 14 7.94 -13.22 3.21
C GLY A 14 7.06 -14.07 4.12
N VAL A 15 6.81 -13.62 5.36
CA VAL A 15 5.93 -14.30 6.32
C VAL A 15 4.52 -14.46 5.74
N LEU A 16 3.92 -13.40 5.20
CA LEU A 16 2.58 -13.50 4.60
C LEU A 16 2.53 -14.45 3.40
N ASN A 17 3.62 -14.56 2.63
CA ASN A 17 3.70 -15.47 1.49
C ASN A 17 3.92 -16.95 1.89
N THR A 18 4.04 -17.27 3.18
CA THR A 18 3.97 -18.66 3.66
C THR A 18 2.54 -19.17 3.77
N LEU A 19 1.56 -18.25 3.85
CA LEU A 19 0.15 -18.61 4.01
C LEU A 19 -0.41 -19.25 2.73
N PRO A 20 -1.17 -20.35 2.84
CA PRO A 20 -1.82 -20.97 1.68
C PRO A 20 -2.68 -19.99 0.89
N GLY A 21 -2.39 -19.87 -0.42
CA GLY A 21 -3.14 -19.00 -1.33
C GLY A 21 -2.83 -17.50 -1.18
N TYR A 22 -1.82 -17.10 -0.42
CA TYR A 22 -1.35 -15.71 -0.37
C TYR A 22 -0.31 -15.43 -1.45
N LEU A 23 -0.43 -14.27 -2.10
CA LEU A 23 0.55 -13.74 -3.04
C LEU A 23 0.70 -12.23 -2.88
N ILE A 24 1.58 -11.84 -1.98
CA ILE A 24 1.96 -10.46 -1.70
C ILE A 24 3.23 -10.11 -2.48
N ARG A 25 3.09 -9.16 -3.41
CA ARG A 25 4.18 -8.66 -4.25
C ARG A 25 5.00 -7.57 -3.54
N GLY A 26 6.19 -7.32 -4.07
CA GLY A 26 7.06 -6.24 -3.60
C GLY A 26 6.61 -4.85 -4.04
N GLU A 27 7.52 -3.88 -3.89
CA GLU A 27 7.33 -2.49 -4.29
C GLU A 27 7.08 -2.37 -5.80
N ASN A 28 6.18 -1.45 -6.16
CA ASN A 28 5.88 -1.12 -7.54
C ASN A 28 6.26 0.33 -7.89
N ARG A 29 6.98 1.01 -6.99
CA ARG A 29 7.51 2.36 -7.18
C ARG A 29 6.39 3.35 -7.52
N ASP A 30 5.35 3.34 -6.69
CA ASP A 30 4.17 4.22 -6.80
C ASP A 30 3.30 4.01 -8.06
N ALA A 31 3.43 2.88 -8.76
CA ALA A 31 2.62 2.61 -9.95
C ALA A 31 1.11 2.79 -9.70
N LEU A 32 0.60 2.36 -8.54
CA LEU A 32 -0.82 2.52 -8.18
C LEU A 32 -1.18 3.96 -7.79
N HIS A 33 -0.26 4.73 -7.21
CA HIS A 33 -0.47 6.15 -6.95
C HIS A 33 -0.56 6.92 -8.27
N HIS A 34 0.24 6.56 -9.29
CA HIS A 34 0.11 7.15 -10.62
C HIS A 34 -1.23 6.85 -11.30
N LEU A 35 -1.80 5.65 -11.10
CA LEU A 35 -3.16 5.34 -11.57
C LEU A 35 -4.23 6.17 -10.85
N PHE A 36 -4.05 6.39 -9.55
CA PHE A 36 -4.89 7.30 -8.77
C PHE A 36 -4.79 8.73 -9.28
N LEU A 37 -3.59 9.26 -9.52
CA LEU A 37 -3.40 10.62 -10.05
C LEU A 37 -4.07 10.79 -11.42
N PHE A 38 -3.96 9.78 -12.30
CA PHE A 38 -4.69 9.77 -13.56
C PHE A 38 -6.20 9.90 -13.35
N ASP A 39 -6.81 9.06 -12.50
CA ASP A 39 -8.26 9.11 -12.25
C ASP A 39 -8.67 10.42 -11.57
N LYS A 40 -7.91 10.89 -10.57
CA LYS A 40 -8.12 12.16 -9.86
C LYS A 40 -8.10 13.35 -10.81
N THR A 41 -7.10 13.45 -11.69
CA THR A 41 -7.03 14.49 -12.72
C THR A 41 -8.24 14.44 -13.64
N MET A 42 -8.59 13.26 -14.16
CA MET A 42 -9.71 13.12 -15.08
C MET A 42 -11.05 13.46 -14.45
N ARG A 43 -11.30 13.04 -13.20
CA ARG A 43 -12.50 13.41 -12.44
C ARG A 43 -12.59 14.91 -12.23
N THR A 44 -11.51 15.53 -11.77
CA THR A 44 -11.43 16.98 -11.51
C THR A 44 -11.72 17.78 -12.77
N GLU A 45 -11.00 17.48 -13.86
CA GLU A 45 -11.09 18.25 -15.10
C GLU A 45 -12.39 17.98 -15.87
N SER A 46 -12.98 16.77 -15.76
CA SER A 46 -14.30 16.48 -16.36
C SER A 46 -15.44 17.31 -15.77
N GLY A 47 -15.28 17.80 -14.54
CA GLY A 47 -16.22 18.69 -13.84
C GLY A 47 -15.87 20.18 -13.98
N ARG A 48 -14.74 20.53 -14.59
CA ARG A 48 -14.20 21.89 -14.59
C ARG A 48 -14.85 22.75 -15.68
N GLY A 49 -16.01 23.29 -15.35
CA GLY A 49 -16.70 24.31 -16.15
C GLY A 49 -18.02 23.85 -16.77
N PRO A 50 -18.68 24.72 -17.58
CA PRO A 50 -20.00 24.42 -18.11
C PRO A 50 -19.96 23.22 -19.06
N ARG A 51 -20.68 22.12 -18.74
CA ARG A 51 -20.69 20.88 -19.54
C ARG A 51 -21.01 21.12 -21.03
N LYS A 52 -21.87 22.12 -21.33
CA LYS A 52 -22.17 22.52 -22.71
C LYS A 52 -20.92 22.99 -23.46
N LYS A 53 -20.05 23.79 -22.84
CA LYS A 53 -18.80 24.28 -23.44
C LYS A 53 -17.79 23.14 -23.63
N LEU A 54 -17.64 22.26 -22.64
CA LEU A 54 -16.73 21.11 -22.72
C LEU A 54 -17.11 20.07 -23.79
N ARG A 55 -18.33 20.16 -24.34
CA ARG A 55 -18.82 19.33 -25.46
C ARG A 55 -18.72 20.04 -26.82
N GLN A 56 -18.18 21.25 -26.90
CA GLN A 56 -17.98 21.95 -28.16
C GLN A 56 -16.61 21.58 -28.76
N PRO A 57 -16.52 21.17 -30.04
CA PRO A 57 -15.26 20.85 -30.70
C PRO A 57 -14.23 21.99 -30.74
N THR A 58 -14.70 23.24 -30.56
CA THR A 58 -13.85 24.43 -30.50
C THR A 58 -13.28 24.71 -29.11
N HIS A 59 -13.67 23.97 -28.08
CA HIS A 59 -13.14 24.12 -26.73
C HIS A 59 -11.83 23.32 -26.58
N PRO A 60 -10.77 23.86 -25.95
CA PRO A 60 -9.48 23.17 -25.81
C PRO A 60 -9.56 21.84 -25.04
N PHE A 61 -10.57 21.70 -24.18
CA PHE A 61 -10.88 20.47 -23.43
C PHE A 61 -12.08 19.68 -24.02
N PHE A 62 -12.32 19.78 -25.32
CA PHE A 62 -13.42 19.07 -25.96
C PHE A 62 -13.40 17.57 -25.63
N GLY A 63 -14.52 17.06 -25.11
CA GLY A 63 -14.70 15.64 -24.78
C GLY A 63 -14.43 15.28 -23.32
N ILE A 64 -13.75 16.13 -22.54
CA ILE A 64 -13.35 15.79 -21.16
C ILE A 64 -14.55 15.55 -20.23
N ALA A 65 -15.66 16.25 -20.45
CA ALA A 65 -16.90 16.08 -19.69
C ALA A 65 -17.58 14.70 -19.89
N GLY A 66 -17.09 13.90 -20.84
CA GLY A 66 -17.50 12.53 -21.11
C GLY A 66 -16.68 11.47 -20.38
N TYR A 67 -15.74 11.84 -19.50
CA TYR A 67 -14.97 10.89 -18.69
C TYR A 67 -15.91 9.95 -17.92
N PRO A 68 -15.79 8.62 -18.08
CA PRO A 68 -16.67 7.65 -17.42
C PRO A 68 -16.00 7.06 -16.16
N PRO A 69 -16.12 7.67 -14.96
CA PRO A 69 -15.34 7.31 -13.78
C PRO A 69 -15.50 5.84 -13.37
N GLU A 70 -16.74 5.32 -13.37
CA GLU A 70 -17.00 3.93 -13.00
C GLU A 70 -16.35 2.93 -13.96
N ARG A 71 -16.35 3.24 -15.27
CA ARG A 71 -15.69 2.41 -16.28
C ARG A 71 -14.18 2.47 -16.09
N ALA A 72 -13.64 3.66 -15.84
CA ALA A 72 -12.21 3.85 -15.60
C ALA A 72 -11.75 3.04 -14.38
N VAL A 73 -12.43 3.12 -13.23
CA VAL A 73 -12.11 2.34 -12.03
C VAL A 73 -12.09 0.83 -12.30
N ARG A 74 -13.08 0.30 -13.02
CA ARG A 74 -13.08 -1.13 -13.39
C ARG A 74 -11.88 -1.51 -14.26
N GLN A 75 -11.50 -0.65 -15.21
CA GLN A 75 -10.35 -0.88 -16.09
C GLN A 75 -9.02 -0.74 -15.33
N LEU A 76 -8.91 0.22 -14.41
CA LEU A 76 -7.73 0.43 -13.56
C LEU A 76 -7.54 -0.75 -12.60
N ARG A 77 -8.62 -1.26 -11.99
CA ARG A 77 -8.61 -2.50 -11.20
C ARG A 77 -8.03 -3.65 -12.02
N ARG A 78 -8.56 -3.86 -13.23
CA ARG A 78 -8.09 -4.93 -14.12
C ARG A 78 -6.62 -4.75 -14.49
N LEU A 79 -6.21 -3.55 -14.89
CA LEU A 79 -4.82 -3.25 -15.21
C LEU A 79 -3.88 -3.58 -14.04
N ALA A 80 -4.18 -3.07 -12.84
CA ALA A 80 -3.37 -3.33 -11.65
C ALA A 80 -3.36 -4.82 -11.26
N THR A 81 -4.50 -5.50 -11.39
CA THR A 81 -4.60 -6.94 -11.11
C THR A 81 -3.76 -7.76 -12.09
N ASP A 82 -3.88 -7.48 -13.39
CA ASP A 82 -3.26 -8.26 -14.45
C ASP A 82 -1.75 -7.98 -14.60
N THR A 83 -1.26 -6.81 -14.16
CA THR A 83 0.12 -6.38 -14.42
C THR A 83 0.97 -6.22 -13.16
N VAL A 84 0.40 -5.75 -12.05
CA VAL A 84 1.13 -5.51 -10.79
C VAL A 84 0.98 -6.71 -9.87
N LEU A 85 -0.27 -7.03 -9.49
CA LEU A 85 -0.60 -8.06 -8.50
C LEU A 85 -0.33 -9.46 -9.04
N ARG A 86 -0.80 -9.73 -10.27
CA ARG A 86 -0.62 -10.97 -11.02
C ARG A 86 -0.94 -12.19 -10.16
N PRO A 87 -2.21 -12.34 -9.68
CA PRO A 87 -2.64 -13.53 -8.96
C PRO A 87 -2.47 -14.76 -9.85
N LYS A 88 -2.23 -15.91 -9.21
CA LYS A 88 -2.23 -17.24 -9.84
C LYS A 88 -3.57 -17.94 -9.57
N GLU A 89 -3.77 -19.10 -10.19
CA GLU A 89 -5.00 -19.89 -10.08
C GLU A 89 -5.38 -20.22 -8.63
N ASP A 90 -4.39 -20.47 -7.77
CA ASP A 90 -4.55 -20.80 -6.35
C ASP A 90 -4.55 -19.56 -5.41
N THR A 91 -4.47 -18.36 -5.96
CA THR A 91 -4.39 -17.13 -5.15
C THR A 91 -5.76 -16.76 -4.57
N ARG A 92 -5.89 -16.86 -3.24
CA ARG A 92 -7.01 -16.36 -2.42
C ARG A 92 -6.83 -14.89 -2.06
N VAL A 93 -5.62 -14.50 -1.67
CA VAL A 93 -5.29 -13.14 -1.22
C VAL A 93 -4.11 -12.63 -2.02
N THR A 94 -4.27 -11.48 -2.66
CA THR A 94 -3.17 -10.79 -3.33
C THR A 94 -3.00 -9.38 -2.77
N GLY A 95 -1.78 -8.89 -2.81
CA GLY A 95 -1.47 -7.53 -2.41
C GLY A 95 -0.07 -7.15 -2.82
N PHE A 96 0.36 -6.01 -2.31
CA PHE A 96 1.72 -5.54 -2.50
C PHE A 96 2.22 -4.79 -1.27
N LYS A 97 3.53 -4.64 -1.20
CA LYS A 97 4.25 -3.84 -0.21
C LYS A 97 4.75 -2.56 -0.87
N GLU A 98 4.52 -1.41 -0.25
CA GLU A 98 5.08 -0.13 -0.71
C GLU A 98 5.63 0.63 0.49
N ILE A 99 6.68 1.44 0.28
CA ILE A 99 7.35 2.24 1.30
C ILE A 99 7.15 3.75 1.11
N ARG A 100 6.48 4.15 0.01
CA ARG A 100 6.27 5.52 -0.42
C ARG A 100 4.86 6.01 -0.07
N TRP A 101 4.52 5.98 1.21
CA TRP A 101 3.19 6.38 1.71
C TRP A 101 3.14 7.80 2.26
N TYR A 102 4.01 8.67 1.78
CA TYR A 102 4.21 10.03 2.30
C TYR A 102 3.77 11.12 1.32
N HIS A 103 2.76 10.79 0.52
CA HIS A 103 2.13 11.71 -0.42
C HIS A 103 1.15 12.62 0.33
N ALA A 104 1.06 13.89 -0.06
CA ALA A 104 0.14 14.84 0.56
C ALA A 104 -1.35 14.44 0.38
N ASP A 105 -1.65 13.62 -0.61
CA ASP A 105 -2.98 13.10 -0.92
C ASP A 105 -3.20 11.65 -0.45
N LEU A 106 -2.46 11.21 0.57
CA LEU A 106 -2.51 9.85 1.13
C LEU A 106 -3.95 9.36 1.43
N GLU A 107 -4.76 10.18 2.11
CA GLU A 107 -6.13 9.79 2.47
C GLU A 107 -7.02 9.61 1.24
N GLU A 108 -6.93 10.52 0.26
CA GLU A 108 -7.65 10.41 -1.01
C GLU A 108 -7.21 9.19 -1.81
N TYR A 109 -5.89 8.93 -1.84
CA TYR A 109 -5.32 7.78 -2.51
C TYR A 109 -5.83 6.47 -1.89
N VAL A 110 -5.87 6.38 -0.57
CA VAL A 110 -6.37 5.18 0.12
C VAL A 110 -7.87 5.01 -0.06
N ALA A 111 -8.65 6.10 -0.06
CA ALA A 111 -10.07 6.05 -0.40
C ALA A 111 -10.27 5.51 -1.84
N TRP A 112 -9.47 5.97 -2.79
CA TRP A 112 -9.47 5.45 -4.15
C TRP A 112 -9.07 3.98 -4.22
N LEU A 113 -8.05 3.53 -3.46
CA LEU A 113 -7.69 2.11 -3.38
C LEU A 113 -8.85 1.24 -2.89
N ARG A 114 -9.70 1.73 -1.98
CA ARG A 114 -10.89 1.01 -1.49
C ARG A 114 -12.04 0.99 -2.52
N GLU A 115 -12.14 2.01 -3.37
CA GLU A 115 -13.06 2.02 -4.53
C GLU A 115 -12.59 1.01 -5.59
N VAL A 116 -11.29 1.02 -5.89
CA VAL A 116 -10.67 0.12 -6.87
C VAL A 116 -10.59 -1.31 -6.33
N PHE A 117 -10.40 -1.54 -5.04
CA PHE A 117 -10.32 -2.87 -4.44
C PHE A 117 -11.22 -2.95 -3.20
N PRO A 118 -12.53 -3.19 -3.38
CA PRO A 118 -13.44 -3.39 -2.26
C PRO A 118 -12.97 -4.53 -1.38
N GLY A 119 -12.89 -4.28 -0.07
CA GLY A 119 -12.35 -5.23 0.91
C GLY A 119 -10.83 -5.22 1.06
N ALA A 120 -10.11 -4.28 0.41
CA ALA A 120 -8.69 -4.08 0.66
C ALA A 120 -8.41 -3.84 2.15
N ARG A 121 -7.40 -4.56 2.66
CA ARG A 121 -6.90 -4.48 4.03
C ARG A 121 -5.51 -3.84 4.06
N PHE A 122 -5.22 -3.09 5.12
CA PHE A 122 -4.03 -2.24 5.25
C PHE A 122 -3.18 -2.66 6.45
N LEU A 123 -2.22 -3.55 6.21
CA LEU A 123 -1.22 -3.90 7.23
C LEU A 123 -0.14 -2.83 7.31
N VAL A 124 -0.08 -2.14 8.44
CA VAL A 124 0.92 -1.11 8.76
C VAL A 124 2.07 -1.73 9.55
N ASN A 125 3.30 -1.50 9.10
CA ASN A 125 4.51 -1.99 9.77
C ASN A 125 5.43 -0.81 10.10
N THR A 126 5.81 -0.68 11.37
CA THR A 126 6.75 0.33 11.86
C THR A 126 8.00 -0.33 12.47
N ARG A 127 9.02 0.47 12.78
CA ARG A 127 10.27 0.04 13.38
C ARG A 127 10.90 1.18 14.18
N ASN A 128 11.70 0.87 15.20
CA ASN A 128 12.49 1.86 15.93
C ASN A 128 13.29 2.78 14.98
N HIS A 129 13.05 4.10 15.06
CA HIS A 129 13.66 5.07 14.15
C HIS A 129 15.19 5.13 14.27
N ALA A 130 15.74 4.97 15.47
CA ALA A 130 17.20 5.03 15.66
C ALA A 130 17.91 3.93 14.86
N ASP A 131 17.30 2.75 14.73
CA ASP A 131 17.85 1.66 13.94
C ASP A 131 17.59 1.80 12.44
N VAL A 132 16.44 2.38 12.06
CA VAL A 132 16.13 2.73 10.67
C VAL A 132 17.14 3.74 10.13
N LEU A 133 17.43 4.80 10.91
CA LEU A 133 18.35 5.88 10.52
C LEU A 133 19.81 5.42 10.38
N LYS A 134 20.25 4.41 11.13
CA LYS A 134 21.60 3.81 11.00
C LYS A 134 21.81 3.08 9.67
N SER A 135 20.73 2.73 8.96
CA SER A 135 20.85 1.98 7.72
C SER A 135 21.36 2.86 6.57
N LYS A 136 22.18 2.30 5.67
CA LYS A 136 22.79 3.05 4.55
C LYS A 136 21.80 3.91 3.75
N TRP A 137 20.59 3.42 3.54
CA TRP A 137 19.52 4.14 2.82
C TRP A 137 19.16 5.49 3.45
N TRP A 138 19.15 5.54 4.79
CA TRP A 138 18.77 6.73 5.55
C TRP A 138 19.99 7.55 5.99
N ALA A 139 21.14 6.90 6.22
CA ALA A 139 22.35 7.49 6.76
C ALA A 139 23.09 8.46 5.80
N GLU A 140 22.81 8.42 4.51
CA GLU A 140 23.44 9.31 3.53
C GLU A 140 22.69 10.65 3.40
N GLY A 141 23.41 11.77 3.52
CA GLY A 141 22.89 13.12 3.29
C GLY A 141 22.50 13.87 4.58
N GLU A 142 21.53 14.77 4.45
CA GLU A 142 20.99 15.56 5.57
C GLU A 142 20.24 14.68 6.58
N ASP A 143 20.04 15.19 7.80
CA ASP A 143 19.27 14.47 8.84
C ASP A 143 17.82 14.25 8.38
N LYS A 144 17.42 12.98 8.29
CA LYS A 144 16.08 12.53 7.87
C LYS A 144 15.18 12.16 9.04
N SER A 145 15.60 12.38 10.28
CA SER A 145 14.86 12.02 11.50
C SER A 145 13.43 12.59 11.50
N ALA A 146 13.31 13.90 11.27
CA ALA A 146 12.01 14.57 11.21
C ALA A 146 11.14 14.05 10.06
N HIS A 147 11.73 13.78 8.89
CA HIS A 147 11.00 13.22 7.76
C HIS A 147 10.50 11.80 8.06
N LEU A 148 11.33 10.93 8.64
CA LEU A 148 10.92 9.58 9.03
C LEU A 148 9.78 9.60 10.06
N ALA A 149 9.90 10.45 11.09
CA ALA A 149 8.86 10.64 12.08
C ALA A 149 7.55 11.16 11.47
N ASP A 150 7.66 12.03 10.47
CA ASP A 150 6.52 12.54 9.70
C ASP A 150 5.80 11.43 8.93
N ILE A 151 6.56 10.59 8.20
CA ILE A 151 6.00 9.44 7.48
C ILE A 151 5.27 8.50 8.45
N GLU A 152 5.91 8.15 9.58
CA GLU A 152 5.29 7.25 10.56
C GLU A 152 3.99 7.84 11.13
N ARG A 153 4.02 9.13 11.50
CA ARG A 153 2.82 9.82 12.00
C ARG A 153 1.68 9.74 10.98
N GLN A 154 1.96 9.98 9.70
CA GLN A 154 0.95 9.92 8.64
C GLN A 154 0.36 8.52 8.47
N ILE A 155 1.18 7.46 8.42
CA ILE A 155 0.68 6.08 8.23
C ILE A 155 -0.06 5.54 9.46
N LEU A 156 0.31 6.00 10.67
CA LEU A 156 -0.43 5.65 11.89
C LEU A 156 -1.78 6.35 11.94
N ALA A 157 -1.83 7.65 11.64
CA ALA A 157 -3.09 8.40 11.53
C ALA A 157 -4.02 7.80 10.47
N LEU A 158 -3.47 7.37 9.33
CA LEU A 158 -4.21 6.64 8.31
C LEU A 158 -4.78 5.31 8.86
N ALA A 159 -3.98 4.55 9.61
CA ALA A 159 -4.49 3.32 10.20
C ALA A 159 -5.62 3.58 11.21
N ASP A 160 -5.53 4.66 12.00
CA ASP A 160 -6.60 5.04 12.94
C ASP A 160 -7.92 5.34 12.18
N SER A 161 -7.84 6.02 11.04
CA SER A 161 -9.02 6.39 10.24
C SER A 161 -9.66 5.21 9.50
N LEU A 162 -8.93 4.11 9.31
CA LEU A 162 -9.41 2.92 8.60
C LEU A 162 -10.16 1.92 9.47
N GLY A 163 -10.07 2.03 10.81
CA GLY A 163 -10.68 1.08 11.75
C GLY A 163 -10.28 -0.37 11.44
N ASP A 164 -11.26 -1.28 11.42
CA ASP A 164 -11.06 -2.72 11.21
C ASP A 164 -10.36 -3.10 9.89
N ALA A 165 -10.30 -2.18 8.92
CA ALA A 165 -9.60 -2.40 7.67
C ALA A 165 -8.08 -2.29 7.80
N ALA A 166 -7.55 -1.83 8.94
CA ALA A 166 -6.12 -1.74 9.21
C ALA A 166 -5.69 -2.58 10.41
N TYR A 167 -4.45 -3.08 10.35
CA TYR A 167 -3.79 -3.75 11.47
C TYR A 167 -2.36 -3.26 11.57
N ARG A 168 -1.83 -3.15 12.78
CA ARG A 168 -0.49 -2.61 13.05
C ARG A 168 0.41 -3.69 13.61
N VAL A 169 1.65 -3.71 13.15
CA VAL A 169 2.72 -4.50 13.75
C VAL A 169 3.98 -3.64 13.89
N HIS A 170 4.79 -3.96 14.89
CA HIS A 170 6.07 -3.32 15.11
C HIS A 170 7.20 -4.33 14.90
N TYR A 171 8.16 -4.00 14.05
CA TYR A 171 9.27 -4.88 13.67
C TYR A 171 10.03 -5.43 14.86
N ASP A 172 10.38 -4.55 15.80
CA ASP A 172 11.23 -4.91 16.92
C ASP A 172 10.53 -5.89 17.88
N GLU A 173 9.19 -5.87 17.92
CA GLU A 173 8.39 -6.81 18.73
C GLU A 173 8.39 -8.20 18.11
N TYR A 174 7.99 -8.34 16.84
CA TYR A 174 7.90 -9.68 16.24
C TYR A 174 9.24 -10.30 15.92
N VAL A 175 10.31 -9.52 15.84
CA VAL A 175 11.68 -10.06 15.72
C VAL A 175 12.20 -10.56 17.05
N ALA A 176 11.85 -9.91 18.17
CA ALA A 176 12.18 -10.41 19.51
C ALA A 176 11.37 -11.66 19.87
N ASP A 177 10.06 -11.65 19.55
CA ASP A 177 9.16 -12.77 19.77
C ASP A 177 8.15 -12.92 18.62
N PRO A 178 8.32 -13.94 17.74
CA PRO A 178 7.40 -14.22 16.64
C PRO A 178 5.94 -14.40 17.06
N ALA A 179 5.66 -14.80 18.31
CA ALA A 179 4.30 -14.93 18.82
C ALA A 179 3.53 -13.59 18.82
N ALA A 180 4.22 -12.43 18.77
CA ALA A 180 3.60 -11.12 18.59
C ALA A 180 2.81 -10.99 17.28
N LEU A 181 3.06 -11.85 16.29
CA LEU A 181 2.28 -11.88 15.05
C LEU A 181 0.95 -12.62 15.18
N ARG A 182 0.66 -13.34 16.27
CA ARG A 182 -0.59 -14.12 16.40
C ARG A 182 -1.84 -13.28 16.14
N GLY A 183 -1.90 -12.08 16.69
CA GLY A 183 -3.05 -11.18 16.48
C GLY A 183 -3.21 -10.71 15.03
N LEU A 184 -2.11 -10.62 14.26
CA LEU A 184 -2.19 -10.36 12.82
C LEU A 184 -2.84 -11.53 12.08
N PHE A 185 -2.49 -12.76 12.43
CA PHE A 185 -3.06 -13.96 11.82
C PHE A 185 -4.54 -14.10 12.16
N ASP A 186 -4.92 -13.84 13.42
CA ASP A 186 -6.32 -13.79 13.85
C ASP A 186 -7.12 -12.74 13.06
N TRP A 187 -6.57 -11.54 12.87
CA TRP A 187 -7.18 -10.49 12.06
C TRP A 187 -7.29 -10.87 10.57
N LEU A 188 -6.33 -11.63 10.04
CA LEU A 188 -6.40 -12.19 8.70
C LEU A 188 -7.45 -13.30 8.59
N GLY A 189 -7.75 -13.99 9.69
CA GLY A 189 -8.57 -15.20 9.72
C GLY A 189 -7.79 -16.44 9.27
N GLU A 190 -6.49 -16.47 9.57
CA GLU A 190 -5.56 -17.53 9.16
C GLU A 190 -4.92 -18.17 10.40
N ASP A 191 -4.49 -19.43 10.29
CA ASP A 191 -3.86 -20.15 11.39
C ASP A 191 -2.42 -19.69 11.62
N PHE A 192 -2.05 -19.44 12.88
CA PHE A 192 -0.69 -19.08 13.26
C PHE A 192 0.20 -20.31 13.45
N ASP A 193 1.04 -20.59 12.46
CA ASP A 193 2.14 -21.57 12.52
C ASP A 193 3.45 -20.87 12.89
N GLU A 194 3.82 -20.96 14.18
CA GLU A 194 5.01 -20.28 14.69
C GLU A 194 6.32 -20.83 14.09
N ASP A 195 6.38 -22.13 13.80
CA ASP A 195 7.58 -22.77 13.26
C ASP A 195 7.83 -22.29 11.82
N ALA A 196 6.78 -22.18 11.00
CA ALA A 196 6.87 -21.64 9.65
C ALA A 196 7.29 -20.15 9.64
N VAL A 197 6.78 -19.37 10.59
CA VAL A 197 7.17 -17.96 10.77
C VAL A 197 8.64 -17.87 11.16
N ARG A 198 9.10 -18.64 12.16
CA ARG A 198 10.51 -18.69 12.59
C ARG A 198 11.44 -19.10 11.45
N ALA A 199 11.08 -20.13 10.68
CA ALA A 199 11.85 -20.57 9.53
C ALA A 199 12.02 -19.45 8.48
N THR A 200 10.95 -18.69 8.23
CA THR A 200 10.99 -17.56 7.28
C THR A 200 11.85 -16.40 7.79
N MET A 201 11.81 -16.14 9.10
CA MET A 201 12.62 -15.10 9.75
C MET A 201 14.11 -15.43 9.79
N ALA A 202 14.48 -16.71 9.73
CA ALA A 202 15.88 -17.15 9.63
C ALA A 202 16.50 -16.88 8.25
N VAL A 203 15.68 -16.68 7.20
CA VAL A 203 16.15 -16.38 5.85
C VAL A 203 16.49 -14.89 5.74
N ARG A 204 17.58 -14.57 5.04
CA ARG A 204 17.93 -13.17 4.76
C ARG A 204 17.00 -12.57 3.70
N HIS A 205 16.33 -11.48 4.06
CA HIS A 205 15.45 -10.72 3.18
C HIS A 205 16.10 -9.42 2.68
N SER A 206 15.61 -8.88 1.55
CA SER A 206 16.15 -7.68 0.89
C SER A 206 17.60 -7.85 0.43
N ILE A 207 17.81 -8.84 -0.44
CA ILE A 207 19.08 -9.09 -1.15
C ILE A 207 19.30 -8.11 -2.30
#